data_AF-A0A852W204-F1
#
_entry.id   AF-A0A852W204-F1
#
_cell.length_a   1.000
_cell.length_b   1.000
_cell.length_c   1.000
_cell.angle_alpha   90.00
_cell.angle_beta   90.00
_cell.angle_gamma   90.00
#
_symmetry.space_group_name_H-M   'P 1'
#
loop_
_entity.id
_entity.type
_entity.pdbx_description
1 polymer ?
#
loop_
_entity_poly.entity_id
_entity_poly.type
_entity_poly.pdbx_seq_one_letter_code
_entity_poly.pdbx_strand_id
1 'polypeptide(L)'
;MSVLKGSSVLVTGGTGSFGKAFVRTLLDRYEPRRLVILSRDELKQYECRSLFENDPRLRWFLGDVRDQPRLRRAMHGVDYVVHAAALKQVDTAEYNPFEFIRTNVEGSQNVVEAAIDAGVKKVVALSTDKASSPINLYGATKLCADRLFVSANHYAAAYETRFAVVRYGNVLGSRGSVVPLFKRLAAEGQSLPITDKRMTRFWITLPDAVQFVIDSFDAMQGGELYVPRIPSMRMTDLAEAIAPGAATHEIGIRPGEKLHEEMIAADDSRRTLKLADRYVVEPYIAGWGYTSPADGEPVPDGQAYRSDTNDLWLSPEQLRAMVEALD
;
A
#
# COMPACT_ATOMS: atom_id res chain seq x y z
N MET A 1 -11.32 13.13 16.11
CA MET A 1 -10.80 13.89 14.95
C MET A 1 -9.45 13.30 14.60
N SER A 2 -9.17 13.11 13.32
CA SER A 2 -7.92 12.46 12.90
C SER A 2 -6.68 13.27 13.29
N VAL A 3 -5.60 12.57 13.65
CA VAL A 3 -4.29 13.16 13.97
C VAL A 3 -3.67 13.92 12.80
N LEU A 4 -4.09 13.60 11.57
CA LEU A 4 -3.59 14.27 10.37
C LEU A 4 -4.17 15.68 10.18
N LYS A 5 -5.25 16.04 10.87
CA LYS A 5 -5.87 17.36 10.73
C LYS A 5 -4.92 18.47 11.19
N GLY A 6 -4.68 19.47 10.34
CA GLY A 6 -3.81 20.61 10.69
C GLY A 6 -2.32 20.28 10.83
N SER A 7 -1.89 19.07 10.40
CA SER A 7 -0.52 18.57 10.60
C SER A 7 0.43 18.92 9.43
N SER A 8 1.74 18.69 9.63
CA SER A 8 2.73 18.64 8.56
C SER A 8 2.99 17.18 8.17
N VAL A 9 2.66 16.80 6.93
CA VAL A 9 2.81 15.41 6.45
C VAL A 9 3.83 15.34 5.31
N LEU A 10 4.66 14.30 5.28
CA LEU A 10 5.51 13.95 4.14
C LEU A 10 5.02 12.66 3.47
N VAL A 11 4.97 12.66 2.15
CA VAL A 11 4.63 11.48 1.35
C VAL A 11 5.81 11.13 0.45
N THR A 12 6.50 10.01 0.75
CA THR A 12 7.48 9.46 -0.20
C THR A 12 6.73 8.80 -1.35
N GLY A 13 7.21 8.95 -2.58
CA GLY A 13 6.50 8.44 -3.76
C GLY A 13 5.19 9.18 -4.03
N GLY A 14 5.06 10.43 -3.55
CA GLY A 14 3.81 11.19 -3.59
C GLY A 14 3.28 11.53 -5.00
N THR A 15 4.08 11.34 -6.05
CA THR A 15 3.65 11.48 -7.46
C THR A 15 2.97 10.21 -8.03
N GLY A 16 2.93 9.11 -7.27
CA GLY A 16 2.24 7.88 -7.66
C GLY A 16 0.71 7.97 -7.54
N SER A 17 -0.03 6.96 -8.02
CA SER A 17 -1.50 6.92 -7.94
C SER A 17 -2.00 7.09 -6.50
N PHE A 18 -1.47 6.30 -5.56
CA PHE A 18 -1.79 6.45 -4.13
C PHE A 18 -1.42 7.83 -3.60
N GLY A 19 -0.19 8.27 -3.84
CA GLY A 19 0.31 9.55 -3.34
C GLY A 19 -0.58 10.72 -3.76
N LYS A 20 -0.99 10.78 -5.03
CA LYS A 20 -1.87 11.83 -5.53
C LYS A 20 -3.24 11.84 -4.86
N ALA A 21 -3.85 10.66 -4.71
CA ALA A 21 -5.16 10.55 -4.06
C ALA A 21 -5.08 10.89 -2.56
N PHE A 22 -4.04 10.43 -1.87
CA PHE A 22 -3.80 10.76 -0.47
C PHE A 22 -3.62 12.28 -0.28
N VAL A 23 -2.82 12.92 -1.14
CA VAL A 23 -2.62 14.38 -1.13
C VAL A 23 -3.92 15.13 -1.36
N ARG A 24 -4.71 14.74 -2.37
CA ARG A 24 -6.04 15.34 -2.63
C ARG A 24 -6.91 15.27 -1.37
N THR A 25 -7.07 14.08 -0.82
CA THR A 25 -7.89 13.84 0.38
C THR A 25 -7.44 14.70 1.55
N LEU A 26 -6.12 14.82 1.80
CA LEU A 26 -5.64 15.68 2.87
C LEU A 26 -5.93 17.15 2.62
N LEU A 27 -5.68 17.66 1.40
CA LEU A 27 -5.95 19.06 1.05
C LEU A 27 -7.42 19.43 1.24
N ASP A 28 -8.32 18.53 0.86
CA ASP A 28 -9.77 18.78 0.82
C ASP A 28 -10.43 18.58 2.19
N ARG A 29 -9.98 17.61 3.00
CA ARG A 29 -10.71 17.17 4.21
C ARG A 29 -9.96 17.34 5.53
N TYR A 30 -8.64 17.54 5.50
CA TYR A 30 -7.80 17.52 6.71
C TYR A 30 -6.98 18.80 6.93
N GLU A 31 -7.09 19.79 6.04
CA GLU A 31 -6.53 21.14 6.24
C GLU A 31 -5.06 21.14 6.72
N PRO A 32 -4.13 20.39 6.08
CA PRO A 32 -2.76 20.26 6.57
C PRO A 32 -2.04 21.62 6.56
N ARG A 33 -1.22 21.87 7.58
CA ARG A 33 -0.32 23.04 7.63
C ARG A 33 0.70 22.99 6.49
N ARG A 34 1.18 21.79 6.15
CA ARG A 34 2.20 21.56 5.14
C ARG A 34 2.12 20.13 4.61
N LEU A 35 2.23 19.96 3.30
CA LEU A 35 2.37 18.65 2.66
C LEU A 35 3.64 18.61 1.83
N VAL A 36 4.58 17.74 2.21
CA VAL A 36 5.85 17.53 1.50
C VAL A 36 5.71 16.35 0.55
N ILE A 37 5.90 16.59 -0.74
CA ILE A 37 5.90 15.58 -1.78
C ILE A 37 7.34 15.24 -2.14
N LEU A 38 7.78 14.02 -1.78
CA LEU A 38 9.14 13.56 -2.08
C LEU A 38 9.11 12.50 -3.18
N SER A 39 9.75 12.80 -4.31
CA SER A 39 9.95 11.84 -5.40
C SER A 39 11.14 12.27 -6.29
N ARG A 40 11.55 11.40 -7.21
CA ARG A 40 12.75 11.60 -8.06
C ARG A 40 12.48 12.27 -9.40
N ASP A 41 11.23 12.20 -9.87
CA ASP A 41 10.86 12.52 -11.24
C ASP A 41 10.32 13.95 -11.32
N GLU A 42 11.15 14.87 -11.82
CA GLU A 42 10.84 16.30 -11.89
C GLU A 42 9.64 16.61 -12.78
N LEU A 43 9.50 15.90 -13.91
CA LEU A 43 8.39 16.10 -14.84
C LEU A 43 7.07 15.67 -14.18
N LYS A 44 7.06 14.51 -13.52
CA LYS A 44 5.88 14.08 -12.74
C LYS A 44 5.55 15.06 -11.63
N GLN A 45 6.54 15.64 -10.95
CA GLN A 45 6.27 16.68 -9.94
C GLN A 45 5.63 17.92 -10.60
N TYR A 46 6.17 18.38 -11.72
CA TYR A 46 5.62 19.50 -12.48
C TYR A 46 4.15 19.25 -12.91
N GLU A 47 3.85 18.08 -13.48
CA GLU A 47 2.48 17.70 -13.84
C GLU A 47 1.56 17.64 -12.62
N CYS A 48 2.04 17.05 -11.51
CA CYS A 48 1.24 16.96 -10.29
C CYS A 48 0.98 18.33 -9.66
N ARG A 49 1.90 19.30 -9.76
CA ARG A 49 1.67 20.67 -9.27
C ARG A 49 0.43 21.30 -9.89
N SER A 50 0.28 21.14 -11.20
CA SER A 50 -0.88 21.65 -11.94
C SER A 50 -2.16 20.93 -11.54
N LEU A 51 -2.11 19.62 -11.28
CA LEU A 51 -3.28 18.86 -10.80
C LEU A 51 -3.82 19.44 -9.49
N PHE A 52 -2.97 19.96 -8.61
CA PHE A 52 -3.37 20.55 -7.33
C PHE A 52 -3.41 22.08 -7.35
N GLU A 53 -3.56 22.69 -8.53
CA GLU A 53 -3.74 24.15 -8.69
C GLU A 53 -2.64 24.99 -8.00
N ASN A 54 -1.43 24.43 -7.87
CA ASN A 54 -0.33 25.03 -7.12
C ASN A 54 -0.69 25.42 -5.66
N ASP A 55 -1.49 24.60 -4.98
CA ASP A 55 -1.89 24.83 -3.59
C ASP A 55 -0.68 25.22 -2.71
N PRO A 56 -0.74 26.36 -1.99
CA PRO A 56 0.41 26.92 -1.27
C PRO A 56 0.84 26.08 -0.07
N ARG A 57 0.08 25.06 0.33
CA ARG A 57 0.45 24.10 1.39
C ARG A 57 1.42 23.03 0.88
N LEU A 58 1.51 22.82 -0.44
CA LEU A 58 2.36 21.80 -1.05
C LEU A 58 3.83 22.25 -1.15
N ARG A 59 4.75 21.34 -0.84
CA ARG A 59 6.19 21.52 -0.99
C ARG A 59 6.76 20.35 -1.81
N TRP A 60 7.43 20.67 -2.90
CA TRP A 60 7.88 19.70 -3.91
C TRP A 60 9.37 19.47 -3.77
N PHE A 61 9.74 18.31 -3.25
CA PHE A 61 11.12 17.97 -2.93
C PHE A 61 11.60 16.87 -3.88
N LEU A 62 12.55 17.22 -4.76
CA LEU A 62 13.31 16.20 -5.48
C LEU A 62 14.18 15.43 -4.50
N GLY A 63 14.12 14.09 -4.52
CA GLY A 63 14.91 13.24 -3.64
C GLY A 63 14.66 11.75 -3.88
N ASP A 64 15.61 10.94 -3.44
CA ASP A 64 15.54 9.48 -3.48
C ASP A 64 15.51 8.94 -2.04
N VAL A 65 14.71 7.90 -1.79
CA VAL A 65 14.71 7.20 -0.49
C VAL A 65 16.03 6.48 -0.23
N ARG A 66 16.84 6.24 -1.27
CA ARG A 66 18.20 5.73 -1.17
C ARG A 66 19.21 6.76 -0.62
N ASP A 67 18.83 8.03 -0.51
CA ASP A 67 19.65 9.13 0.02
C ASP A 67 19.14 9.55 1.41
N GLN A 68 19.76 9.00 2.45
CA GLN A 68 19.39 9.28 3.84
C GLN A 68 19.60 10.75 4.24
N PRO A 69 20.74 11.42 3.92
CA PRO A 69 20.88 12.87 4.15
C PRO A 69 19.74 13.70 3.54
N ARG A 70 19.28 13.34 2.33
CA ARG A 70 18.16 14.01 1.69
C ARG A 70 16.85 13.81 2.43
N LEU A 71 16.58 12.59 2.91
CA LEU A 71 15.40 12.29 3.74
C LEU A 71 15.42 13.06 5.06
N ARG A 72 16.56 13.11 5.77
CA ARG A 72 16.72 13.89 7.00
C ARG A 72 16.34 15.36 6.78
N ARG A 73 16.80 15.96 5.67
CA ARG A 73 16.44 17.34 5.33
C ARG A 73 14.95 17.48 5.02
N ALA A 74 14.37 16.52 4.31
CA ALA A 74 12.96 16.55 3.91
C ALA A 74 12.00 16.38 5.10
N MET A 75 12.40 15.61 6.12
CA MET A 75 11.59 15.32 7.32
C MET A 75 11.68 16.40 8.40
N HIS A 76 12.49 17.45 8.23
CA HIS A 76 12.62 18.50 9.23
C HIS A 76 11.27 19.22 9.51
N GLY A 77 10.79 19.12 10.75
CA GLY A 77 9.52 19.66 11.22
C GLY A 77 8.28 18.95 10.66
N VAL A 78 8.42 17.72 10.16
CA VAL A 78 7.31 16.87 9.70
C VAL A 78 6.74 16.11 10.90
N ASP A 79 5.43 16.12 11.06
CA ASP A 79 4.74 15.40 12.13
C ASP A 79 4.53 13.92 11.74
N TYR A 80 4.12 13.67 10.50
CA TYR A 80 3.72 12.34 10.02
C TYR A 80 4.31 12.00 8.66
N VAL A 81 4.65 10.72 8.44
CA VAL A 81 5.17 10.23 7.16
C VAL A 81 4.30 9.11 6.62
N VAL A 82 3.87 9.24 5.36
CA VAL A 82 3.37 8.11 4.58
C VAL A 82 4.47 7.65 3.64
N HIS A 83 4.91 6.40 3.81
CA HIS A 83 5.94 5.82 2.96
C HIS A 83 5.31 5.00 1.84
N ALA A 84 5.17 5.60 0.65
CA ALA A 84 4.59 4.98 -0.55
C ALA A 84 5.61 4.80 -1.70
N ALA A 85 6.86 5.22 -1.54
CA ALA A 85 7.91 5.00 -2.52
C ALA A 85 8.32 3.52 -2.58
N ALA A 86 8.18 2.89 -3.75
CA ALA A 86 8.65 1.53 -3.99
C ALA A 86 8.85 1.27 -5.48
N LEU A 87 9.66 0.26 -5.81
CA LEU A 87 9.54 -0.46 -7.08
C LEU A 87 8.53 -1.60 -6.89
N LYS A 88 7.57 -1.73 -7.81
CA LYS A 88 6.37 -2.56 -7.60
C LYS A 88 6.00 -3.55 -8.72
N GLN A 89 6.75 -3.57 -9.82
CA GLN A 89 6.45 -4.46 -10.95
C GLN A 89 7.12 -5.81 -10.73
N VAL A 90 6.33 -6.88 -10.70
CA VAL A 90 6.80 -8.24 -10.33
C VAL A 90 7.86 -8.76 -11.29
N ASP A 91 7.57 -8.73 -12.59
CA ASP A 91 8.49 -9.14 -13.65
C ASP A 91 9.79 -8.34 -13.67
N THR A 92 9.70 -7.03 -13.45
CA THR A 92 10.85 -6.13 -13.41
C THR A 92 11.76 -6.43 -12.22
N ALA A 93 11.21 -6.95 -11.12
CA ALA A 93 11.97 -7.34 -9.93
C ALA A 93 12.88 -8.54 -10.21
N GLU A 94 12.38 -9.52 -10.96
CA GLU A 94 13.15 -10.72 -11.31
C GLU A 94 14.34 -10.40 -12.23
N TYR A 95 14.21 -9.35 -13.06
CA TYR A 95 15.29 -8.91 -13.94
C TYR A 95 16.24 -7.88 -13.29
N ASN A 96 15.75 -7.05 -12.36
CA ASN A 96 16.54 -5.98 -11.72
C ASN A 96 16.55 -6.14 -10.19
N PRO A 97 17.05 -7.25 -9.66
CA PRO A 97 16.81 -7.64 -8.28
C PRO A 97 17.39 -6.68 -7.25
N PHE A 98 18.63 -6.24 -7.47
CA PHE A 98 19.32 -5.37 -6.53
C PHE A 98 18.71 -3.96 -6.47
N GLU A 99 18.08 -3.49 -7.54
CA GLU A 99 17.38 -2.20 -7.55
C GLU A 99 16.12 -2.22 -6.67
N PHE A 100 15.45 -3.36 -6.57
CA PHE A 100 14.35 -3.57 -5.63
C PHE A 100 14.85 -3.63 -4.19
N ILE A 101 15.98 -4.30 -3.92
CA ILE A 101 16.62 -4.31 -2.60
C ILE A 101 16.96 -2.88 -2.17
N ARG A 102 17.67 -2.12 -3.01
CA ARG A 102 18.06 -0.73 -2.71
C ARG A 102 16.86 0.18 -2.46
N THR A 103 15.78 0.05 -3.24
CA THR A 103 14.61 0.93 -3.09
C THR A 103 13.73 0.52 -1.92
N ASN A 104 13.36 -0.76 -1.88
CA ASN A 104 12.31 -1.24 -0.99
C ASN A 104 12.87 -1.65 0.37
N VAL A 105 14.13 -2.06 0.47
CA VAL A 105 14.77 -2.48 1.73
C VAL A 105 15.64 -1.36 2.29
N GLU A 106 16.74 -1.02 1.61
CA GLU A 106 17.67 0.02 2.09
C GLU A 106 16.96 1.39 2.18
N GLY A 107 16.15 1.74 1.19
CA GLY A 107 15.33 2.95 1.22
C GLY A 107 14.31 2.98 2.37
N SER A 108 13.76 1.83 2.76
CA SER A 108 12.89 1.73 3.94
C SER A 108 13.68 1.95 5.23
N GLN A 109 14.87 1.37 5.35
CA GLN A 109 15.75 1.62 6.50
C GLN A 109 16.12 3.10 6.60
N ASN A 110 16.48 3.75 5.49
CA ASN A 110 16.80 5.18 5.50
C ASN A 110 15.62 6.04 5.97
N VAL A 111 14.38 5.66 5.64
CA VAL A 111 13.16 6.32 6.09
C VAL A 111 12.95 6.11 7.59
N VAL A 112 13.19 4.91 8.10
CA VAL A 112 13.15 4.61 9.55
C VAL A 112 14.12 5.52 10.30
N GLU A 113 15.40 5.51 9.92
CA GLU A 113 16.44 6.29 10.60
C GLU A 113 16.12 7.80 10.55
N ALA A 114 15.80 8.32 9.36
CA ALA A 114 15.51 9.73 9.19
C ALA A 114 14.26 10.19 9.96
N ALA A 115 13.26 9.32 10.11
CA ALA A 115 12.03 9.62 10.85
C ALA A 115 12.29 9.71 12.37
N ILE A 116 13.08 8.78 12.93
CA ILE A 116 13.49 8.82 14.34
C ILE A 116 14.32 10.08 14.60
N ASP A 117 15.35 10.31 13.80
CA ASP A 117 16.28 11.44 13.96
C ASP A 117 15.59 12.82 13.83
N ALA A 118 14.55 12.91 13.00
CA ALA A 118 13.81 14.14 12.78
C ALA A 118 12.66 14.35 13.79
N GLY A 119 12.40 13.40 14.69
CA GLY A 119 11.30 13.46 15.65
C GLY A 119 9.92 13.34 15.00
N VAL A 120 9.81 12.62 13.87
CA VAL A 120 8.51 12.29 13.27
C VAL A 120 7.72 11.45 14.26
N LYS A 121 6.43 11.76 14.46
CA LYS A 121 5.58 11.10 15.47
C LYS A 121 5.09 9.74 15.02
N LYS A 122 4.56 9.66 13.80
CA LYS A 122 4.04 8.39 13.25
C LYS A 122 4.43 8.22 11.79
N VAL A 123 4.75 6.98 11.42
CA VAL A 123 5.04 6.56 10.06
C VAL A 123 4.14 5.38 9.71
N VAL A 124 3.39 5.51 8.61
CA VAL A 124 2.66 4.39 8.01
C VAL A 124 3.33 4.02 6.70
N ALA A 125 3.85 2.80 6.62
CA ALA A 125 4.46 2.24 5.44
C ALA A 125 3.47 1.39 4.65
N LEU A 126 3.43 1.58 3.33
CA LEU A 126 2.55 0.80 2.46
C LEU A 126 3.24 -0.49 2.01
N SER A 127 2.51 -1.59 2.12
CA SER A 127 2.89 -2.92 1.70
C SER A 127 1.87 -3.51 0.72
N THR A 128 1.98 -4.80 0.44
CA THR A 128 1.22 -5.52 -0.58
C THR A 128 0.94 -6.93 -0.13
N ASP A 129 -0.18 -7.50 -0.56
CA ASP A 129 -0.48 -8.93 -0.44
C ASP A 129 0.70 -9.85 -0.82
N LYS A 130 1.47 -9.50 -1.85
CA LYS A 130 2.65 -10.26 -2.32
C LYS A 130 3.75 -10.44 -1.27
N ALA A 131 3.73 -9.65 -0.19
CA ALA A 131 4.63 -9.78 0.94
C ALA A 131 4.27 -10.94 1.88
N SER A 132 3.02 -11.44 1.85
CA SER A 132 2.64 -12.67 2.56
C SER A 132 3.15 -13.86 1.77
N SER A 133 3.87 -14.80 2.39
CA SER A 133 4.39 -16.03 1.75
C SER A 133 4.96 -15.77 0.34
N PRO A 134 5.94 -14.86 0.18
CA PRO A 134 6.35 -14.36 -1.14
C PRO A 134 7.00 -15.45 -1.99
N ILE A 135 6.69 -15.46 -3.29
CA ILE A 135 7.35 -16.35 -4.29
C ILE A 135 8.17 -15.58 -5.33
N ASN A 136 8.14 -14.25 -5.27
CA ASN A 136 8.85 -13.34 -6.15
C ASN A 136 9.65 -12.34 -5.33
N LEU A 137 10.67 -11.74 -5.94
CA LEU A 137 11.58 -10.85 -5.24
C LEU A 137 10.92 -9.55 -4.80
N TYR A 138 9.97 -9.02 -5.58
CA TYR A 138 9.19 -7.85 -5.15
C TYR A 138 8.52 -8.10 -3.80
N GLY A 139 7.79 -9.21 -3.68
CA GLY A 139 7.17 -9.65 -2.44
C GLY A 139 8.17 -9.86 -1.31
N ALA A 140 9.30 -10.51 -1.58
CA ALA A 140 10.36 -10.73 -0.58
C ALA A 140 10.94 -9.41 -0.06
N THR A 141 11.20 -8.43 -0.93
CA THR A 141 11.70 -7.11 -0.50
C THR A 141 10.66 -6.33 0.31
N LYS A 142 9.36 -6.47 -0.01
CA LYS A 142 8.28 -5.87 0.77
C LYS A 142 8.08 -6.55 2.12
N LEU A 143 8.21 -7.88 2.20
CA LEU A 143 8.23 -8.58 3.48
C LEU A 143 9.38 -8.09 4.36
N CYS A 144 10.58 -7.94 3.79
CA CYS A 144 11.72 -7.38 4.52
C CYS A 144 11.43 -5.95 5.02
N ALA A 145 10.88 -5.09 4.15
CA ALA A 145 10.46 -3.74 4.53
C ALA A 145 9.43 -3.73 5.67
N ASP A 146 8.41 -4.60 5.61
CA ASP A 146 7.41 -4.73 6.67
C ASP A 146 8.07 -5.02 8.01
N ARG A 147 9.04 -5.95 8.02
CA ARG A 147 9.79 -6.31 9.23
C ARG A 147 10.66 -5.16 9.74
N LEU A 148 11.30 -4.40 8.85
CA LEU A 148 12.09 -3.23 9.24
C LEU A 148 11.21 -2.19 9.94
N PHE A 149 10.07 -1.84 9.36
CA PHE A 149 9.15 -0.87 9.97
C PHE A 149 8.58 -1.35 11.30
N VAL A 150 8.13 -2.60 11.40
CA VAL A 150 7.62 -3.15 12.68
C VAL A 150 8.72 -3.16 13.74
N SER A 151 9.89 -3.68 13.43
CA SER A 151 11.02 -3.79 14.36
C SER A 151 11.62 -2.44 14.75
N ALA A 152 11.49 -1.41 13.91
CA ALA A 152 11.96 -0.06 14.20
C ALA A 152 11.39 0.53 15.50
N ASN A 153 10.23 0.04 15.97
CA ASN A 153 9.67 0.45 17.25
C ASN A 153 10.57 0.06 18.44
N HIS A 154 11.46 -0.93 18.31
CA HIS A 154 12.51 -1.20 19.31
C HIS A 154 13.52 -0.05 19.40
N TYR A 155 13.99 0.46 18.25
CA TYR A 155 14.92 1.59 18.22
C TYR A 155 14.22 2.89 18.66
N ALA A 156 12.94 3.02 18.35
CA ALA A 156 12.14 4.17 18.69
C ALA A 156 11.55 4.14 20.12
N ALA A 157 11.83 3.11 20.93
CA ALA A 157 11.18 2.90 22.23
C ALA A 157 11.34 4.09 23.20
N ALA A 158 12.47 4.79 23.14
CA ALA A 158 12.76 5.98 23.95
C ALA A 158 12.23 7.30 23.34
N TYR A 159 11.62 7.25 22.16
CA TYR A 159 11.16 8.42 21.39
C TYR A 159 9.65 8.36 21.15
N GLU A 160 9.07 9.46 20.65
CA GLU A 160 7.64 9.52 20.26
C GLU A 160 7.36 8.74 18.96
N THR A 161 8.36 8.58 18.07
CA THR A 161 8.20 7.94 16.77
C THR A 161 7.60 6.54 16.87
N ARG A 162 6.52 6.28 16.14
CA ARG A 162 5.92 4.95 15.98
C ARG A 162 5.75 4.57 14.52
N PHE A 163 5.89 3.28 14.26
CA PHE A 163 5.84 2.71 12.91
C PHE A 163 4.76 1.65 12.81
N ALA A 164 3.92 1.74 11.78
CA ALA A 164 2.97 0.69 11.41
C ALA A 164 3.04 0.43 9.91
N VAL A 165 2.54 -0.73 9.51
CA VAL A 165 2.47 -1.18 8.12
C VAL A 165 1.01 -1.35 7.73
N VAL A 166 0.67 -0.93 6.52
CA VAL A 166 -0.62 -1.21 5.90
C VAL A 166 -0.39 -2.12 4.71
N ARG A 167 -1.00 -3.31 4.71
CA ARG A 167 -0.89 -4.30 3.64
C ARG A 167 -2.27 -4.52 3.01
N TYR A 168 -2.38 -4.29 1.70
CA TYR A 168 -3.60 -4.53 0.95
C TYR A 168 -3.31 -5.16 -0.42
N GLY A 169 -4.36 -5.56 -1.14
CA GLY A 169 -4.29 -6.16 -2.46
C GLY A 169 -4.21 -5.18 -3.62
N ASN A 170 -4.87 -5.49 -4.72
CA ASN A 170 -4.83 -4.69 -5.92
C ASN A 170 -5.71 -3.44 -5.79
N VAL A 171 -5.13 -2.27 -6.07
CA VAL A 171 -5.88 -1.00 -6.12
C VAL A 171 -6.47 -0.80 -7.52
N LEU A 172 -7.79 -0.67 -7.58
CA LEU A 172 -8.52 -0.41 -8.82
C LEU A 172 -8.06 0.89 -9.48
N GLY A 173 -7.93 0.88 -10.81
CA GLY A 173 -7.54 2.06 -11.59
C GLY A 173 -6.08 2.53 -11.39
N SER A 174 -5.24 1.79 -10.65
CA SER A 174 -3.85 2.20 -10.44
C SER A 174 -3.02 2.14 -11.74
N ARG A 175 -2.07 3.06 -11.91
CA ARG A 175 -1.23 3.14 -13.11
C ARG A 175 -0.44 1.83 -13.31
N GLY A 176 -0.47 1.34 -14.56
CA GLY A 176 0.23 0.12 -14.97
C GLY A 176 -0.40 -1.17 -14.45
N SER A 177 -1.69 -1.14 -14.07
CA SER A 177 -2.46 -2.31 -13.67
C SER A 177 -3.28 -2.89 -14.82
N VAL A 178 -3.92 -4.03 -14.57
CA VAL A 178 -4.72 -4.79 -15.55
C VAL A 178 -5.99 -4.07 -16.00
N VAL A 179 -6.62 -3.25 -15.15
CA VAL A 179 -7.89 -2.58 -15.48
C VAL A 179 -7.72 -1.58 -16.65
N PRO A 180 -6.74 -0.64 -16.60
CA PRO A 180 -6.44 0.21 -17.76
C PRO A 180 -6.04 -0.57 -19.02
N LEU A 181 -5.34 -1.71 -18.86
CA LEU A 181 -4.97 -2.57 -19.99
C LEU A 181 -6.21 -3.16 -20.65
N PHE A 182 -7.13 -3.73 -19.89
CA PHE A 182 -8.36 -4.31 -20.42
C PHE A 182 -9.27 -3.27 -21.06
N LYS A 183 -9.48 -2.10 -20.41
CA LYS A 183 -10.23 -0.99 -21.01
C LYS A 183 -9.66 -0.59 -22.38
N ARG A 184 -8.32 -0.47 -22.48
CA ARG A 184 -7.64 -0.11 -23.73
C ARG A 184 -7.77 -1.18 -24.82
N LEU A 185 -7.48 -2.45 -24.51
CA LEU A 185 -7.55 -3.55 -25.47
C LEU A 185 -8.98 -3.75 -26.00
N ALA A 186 -9.98 -3.65 -25.11
CA ALA A 186 -11.38 -3.71 -25.50
C ALA A 186 -11.77 -2.56 -26.45
N ALA A 187 -11.33 -1.33 -26.16
CA ALA A 187 -11.56 -0.19 -27.04
C ALA A 187 -10.87 -0.34 -28.41
N GLU A 188 -9.76 -1.07 -28.47
CA GLU A 188 -9.04 -1.43 -29.70
C GLU A 188 -9.64 -2.68 -30.41
N GLY A 189 -10.70 -3.29 -29.87
CA GLY A 189 -11.31 -4.51 -30.41
C GLY A 189 -10.43 -5.77 -30.28
N GLN A 190 -9.41 -5.74 -29.42
CA GLN A 190 -8.50 -6.86 -29.20
C GLN A 190 -9.00 -7.79 -28.09
N SER A 191 -8.60 -9.06 -28.14
CA SER A 191 -8.93 -10.03 -27.10
C SER A 191 -8.13 -9.77 -25.82
N LEU A 192 -8.77 -9.98 -24.66
CA LEU A 192 -8.18 -9.71 -23.37
C LEU A 192 -7.29 -10.89 -22.92
N PRO A 193 -6.02 -10.63 -22.56
CA PRO A 193 -5.12 -11.67 -22.08
C PRO A 193 -5.45 -12.04 -20.62
N ILE A 194 -5.86 -13.28 -20.41
CA ILE A 194 -6.03 -13.88 -19.08
C ILE A 194 -4.80 -14.73 -18.79
N THR A 195 -4.09 -14.46 -17.69
CA THR A 195 -2.89 -15.23 -17.33
C THR A 195 -3.22 -16.68 -16.99
N ASP A 196 -4.17 -16.88 -16.07
CA ASP A 196 -4.75 -18.20 -15.76
C ASP A 196 -6.17 -17.99 -15.22
N LYS A 197 -7.13 -18.74 -15.76
CA LYS A 197 -8.57 -18.59 -15.43
C LYS A 197 -8.91 -18.89 -13.97
N ARG A 198 -8.04 -19.60 -13.25
CA ARG A 198 -8.24 -19.90 -11.83
C ARG A 198 -7.82 -18.72 -10.95
N MET A 199 -7.05 -17.75 -11.45
CA MET A 199 -6.51 -16.69 -10.60
C MET A 199 -7.58 -15.86 -9.92
N THR A 200 -7.33 -15.53 -8.65
CA THR A 200 -8.14 -14.58 -7.87
C THR A 200 -7.26 -13.47 -7.29
N ARG A 201 -7.83 -12.28 -7.15
CA ARG A 201 -7.14 -11.10 -6.57
C ARG A 201 -8.08 -10.38 -5.64
N PHE A 202 -7.53 -9.80 -4.57
CA PHE A 202 -8.24 -8.86 -3.71
C PHE A 202 -8.30 -7.48 -4.37
N TRP A 203 -9.41 -6.77 -4.17
CA TRP A 203 -9.65 -5.46 -4.77
C TRP A 203 -10.05 -4.43 -3.72
N ILE A 204 -9.43 -3.27 -3.82
CA ILE A 204 -9.76 -2.08 -3.03
C ILE A 204 -9.81 -0.88 -3.96
N THR A 205 -10.74 0.05 -3.71
CA THR A 205 -10.74 1.31 -4.45
C THR A 205 -9.60 2.20 -3.96
N LEU A 206 -9.20 3.17 -4.79
CA LEU A 206 -8.18 4.12 -4.37
C LEU A 206 -8.63 5.02 -3.19
N PRO A 207 -9.88 5.54 -3.16
CA PRO A 207 -10.42 6.22 -1.98
C PRO A 207 -10.41 5.38 -0.71
N ASP A 208 -10.84 4.11 -0.78
CA ASP A 208 -10.86 3.22 0.38
C ASP A 208 -9.46 2.93 0.90
N ALA A 209 -8.48 2.72 0.01
CA ALA A 209 -7.09 2.53 0.41
C ALA A 209 -6.52 3.76 1.11
N VAL A 210 -6.87 4.97 0.64
CA VAL A 210 -6.47 6.24 1.29
C VAL A 210 -7.11 6.37 2.66
N GLN A 211 -8.43 6.13 2.76
CA GLN A 211 -9.14 6.22 4.03
C GLN A 211 -8.60 5.21 5.04
N PHE A 212 -8.34 3.97 4.61
CA PHE A 212 -7.75 2.94 5.47
C PHE A 212 -6.39 3.35 6.05
N VAL A 213 -5.53 3.99 5.25
CA VAL A 213 -4.24 4.52 5.72
C VAL A 213 -4.43 5.66 6.74
N ILE A 214 -5.39 6.55 6.52
CA ILE A 214 -5.71 7.62 7.47
C ILE A 214 -6.19 7.02 8.79
N ASP A 215 -7.12 6.07 8.74
CA ASP A 215 -7.65 5.41 9.93
C ASP A 215 -6.55 4.64 10.68
N SER A 216 -5.58 4.07 9.97
CA SER A 216 -4.39 3.45 10.58
C SER A 216 -3.52 4.45 11.35
N PHE A 217 -3.38 5.71 10.92
CA PHE A 217 -2.66 6.72 11.73
C PHE A 217 -3.36 7.01 13.06
N ASP A 218 -4.70 7.04 13.02
CA ASP A 218 -5.51 7.32 14.21
C ASP A 218 -5.47 6.14 15.18
N ALA A 219 -5.51 4.91 14.66
CA ALA A 219 -5.54 3.69 15.46
C ALA A 219 -4.17 3.22 16.00
N MET A 220 -3.07 3.49 15.28
CA MET A 220 -1.78 2.86 15.61
C MET A 220 -1.18 3.29 16.96
N GLN A 221 -0.68 2.28 17.69
CA GLN A 221 0.23 2.39 18.83
C GLN A 221 1.69 2.18 18.42
N GLY A 222 1.93 1.51 17.29
CA GLY A 222 3.25 1.16 16.74
C GLY A 222 3.53 -0.33 16.84
N GLY A 223 3.89 -0.93 15.71
CA GLY A 223 4.20 -2.36 15.54
C GLY A 223 3.17 -3.14 14.74
N GLU A 224 2.01 -2.54 14.49
CA GLU A 224 0.91 -3.21 13.80
C GLU A 224 1.21 -3.38 12.31
N LEU A 225 0.83 -4.54 11.78
CA LEU A 225 0.57 -4.70 10.35
C LEU A 225 -0.96 -4.80 10.14
N TYR A 226 -1.54 -3.73 9.62
CA TYR A 226 -2.97 -3.64 9.31
C TYR A 226 -3.29 -4.24 7.95
N VAL A 227 -4.31 -5.09 7.90
CA VAL A 227 -4.84 -5.68 6.67
C VAL A 227 -6.33 -5.36 6.59
N PRO A 228 -6.82 -4.65 5.55
CA PRO A 228 -8.25 -4.37 5.45
C PRO A 228 -9.01 -5.65 5.06
N ARG A 229 -10.24 -5.78 5.55
CA ARG A 229 -11.17 -6.83 5.09
C ARG A 229 -11.81 -6.37 3.78
N ILE A 230 -11.25 -6.83 2.66
CA ILE A 230 -11.66 -6.44 1.32
C ILE A 230 -12.07 -7.64 0.48
N PRO A 231 -12.94 -7.45 -0.52
CA PRO A 231 -13.40 -8.56 -1.32
C PRO A 231 -12.38 -8.97 -2.38
N SER A 232 -12.55 -10.19 -2.90
CA SER A 232 -11.80 -10.71 -4.04
C SER A 232 -12.73 -11.10 -5.20
N MET A 233 -12.14 -11.38 -6.36
CA MET A 233 -12.86 -11.99 -7.49
C MET A 233 -11.90 -12.76 -8.39
N ARG A 234 -12.45 -13.55 -9.32
CA ARG A 234 -11.67 -14.19 -10.39
C ARG A 234 -11.26 -13.17 -11.43
N MET A 235 -10.13 -13.43 -12.08
CA MET A 235 -9.65 -12.59 -13.20
C MET A 235 -10.57 -12.65 -14.43
N THR A 236 -11.32 -13.75 -14.59
CA THR A 236 -12.36 -13.86 -15.62
C THR A 236 -13.54 -12.92 -15.37
N ASP A 237 -13.96 -12.84 -14.11
CA ASP A 237 -15.08 -12.00 -13.70
C ASP A 237 -14.70 -10.52 -13.79
N LEU A 238 -13.42 -10.20 -13.54
CA LEU A 238 -12.85 -8.88 -13.78
C LEU A 238 -12.94 -8.51 -15.27
N ALA A 239 -12.55 -9.42 -16.16
CA ALA A 239 -12.60 -9.16 -17.60
C ALA A 239 -14.03 -8.89 -18.06
N GLU A 240 -14.99 -9.69 -17.60
CA GLU A 240 -16.41 -9.50 -17.88
C GLU A 240 -16.95 -8.20 -17.30
N ALA A 241 -16.52 -7.80 -16.09
CA ALA A 241 -16.93 -6.54 -15.50
C ALA A 241 -16.38 -5.31 -16.24
N ILE A 242 -15.12 -5.35 -16.69
CA ILE A 242 -14.47 -4.22 -17.36
C ILE A 242 -14.87 -4.09 -18.82
N ALA A 243 -15.07 -5.21 -19.52
CA ALA A 243 -15.46 -5.24 -20.93
C ALA A 243 -16.41 -6.42 -21.19
N PRO A 244 -17.70 -6.26 -20.88
CA PRO A 244 -18.70 -7.32 -21.02
C PRO A 244 -18.72 -7.92 -22.43
N GLY A 245 -18.64 -9.26 -22.51
CA GLY A 245 -18.67 -9.98 -23.78
C GLY A 245 -17.40 -9.88 -24.65
N ALA A 246 -16.33 -9.23 -24.17
CA ALA A 246 -15.07 -9.19 -24.90
C ALA A 246 -14.44 -10.59 -25.03
N ALA A 247 -13.85 -10.89 -26.20
CA ALA A 247 -13.11 -12.14 -26.39
C ALA A 247 -11.92 -12.21 -25.42
N THR A 248 -11.65 -13.38 -24.86
CA THR A 248 -10.50 -13.61 -23.96
C THR A 248 -9.61 -14.73 -24.47
N HIS A 249 -8.32 -14.70 -24.15
CA HIS A 249 -7.38 -15.77 -24.47
C HIS A 249 -6.40 -16.00 -23.31
N GLU A 250 -5.97 -17.24 -23.10
CA GLU A 250 -5.01 -17.56 -22.05
C GLU A 250 -3.56 -17.34 -22.51
N ILE A 251 -2.77 -16.65 -21.69
CA ILE A 251 -1.35 -16.37 -21.98
C ILE A 251 -0.38 -17.12 -21.07
N GLY A 252 -0.89 -17.85 -20.08
CA GLY A 252 -0.10 -18.56 -19.08
C GLY A 252 0.33 -17.67 -17.90
N ILE A 253 0.75 -18.32 -16.82
CA ILE A 253 1.24 -17.66 -15.60
C ILE A 253 2.58 -16.98 -15.89
N ARG A 254 2.68 -15.68 -15.61
CA ARG A 254 3.94 -14.94 -15.78
C ARG A 254 4.91 -15.27 -14.64
N PRO A 255 6.23 -15.11 -14.86
CA PRO A 255 7.23 -15.34 -13.81
C PRO A 255 6.90 -14.60 -12.51
N GLY A 256 6.93 -15.32 -11.38
CA GLY A 256 6.71 -14.76 -10.06
C GLY A 256 5.25 -14.49 -9.68
N GLU A 257 4.27 -14.80 -10.53
CA GLU A 257 2.84 -14.63 -10.18
C GLU A 257 2.27 -15.80 -9.38
N LYS A 258 1.49 -15.47 -8.34
CA LYS A 258 0.70 -16.46 -7.60
C LYS A 258 -0.62 -16.73 -8.30
N LEU A 259 -1.15 -17.93 -8.08
CA LEU A 259 -2.52 -18.25 -8.49
C LEU A 259 -3.52 -17.41 -7.68
N HIS A 260 -3.37 -17.45 -6.36
CA HIS A 260 -4.21 -16.70 -5.41
C HIS A 260 -3.30 -15.88 -4.51
N GLU A 261 -3.74 -14.66 -4.21
CA GLU A 261 -3.03 -13.78 -3.29
C GLU A 261 -3.42 -14.12 -1.85
N GLU A 262 -2.48 -13.87 -0.95
CA GLU A 262 -2.63 -14.07 0.49
C GLU A 262 -2.23 -12.77 1.17
N MET A 263 -3.01 -12.29 2.13
CA MET A 263 -2.63 -11.11 2.92
C MET A 263 -2.13 -11.47 4.32
N ILE A 264 -2.55 -12.63 4.85
CA ILE A 264 -2.15 -13.16 6.15
C ILE A 264 -1.84 -14.65 5.97
N ALA A 265 -0.61 -15.04 6.26
CA ALA A 265 -0.16 -16.44 6.21
C ALA A 265 -0.74 -17.24 7.37
N ALA A 266 -0.87 -18.56 7.17
CA ALA A 266 -1.40 -19.46 8.21
C ALA A 266 -0.62 -19.36 9.53
N ASP A 267 0.71 -19.24 9.49
CA ASP A 267 1.54 -19.09 10.70
C ASP A 267 1.41 -17.70 11.37
N ASP A 268 0.95 -16.69 10.64
CA ASP A 268 0.68 -15.36 11.21
C ASP A 268 -0.66 -15.32 11.98
N SER A 269 -1.54 -16.32 11.82
CA SER A 269 -2.83 -16.39 12.52
C SER A 269 -2.70 -16.28 14.04
N ARG A 270 -1.67 -16.89 14.63
CA ARG A 270 -1.40 -16.91 16.09
C ARG A 270 -1.19 -15.54 16.72
N ARG A 271 -0.85 -14.55 15.89
CA ARG A 271 -0.62 -13.15 16.28
C ARG A 271 -1.58 -12.21 15.56
N THR A 272 -2.68 -12.72 15.03
CA THR A 272 -3.64 -11.93 14.27
C THR A 272 -4.95 -11.79 15.04
N LEU A 273 -5.38 -10.55 15.18
CA LEU A 273 -6.72 -10.21 15.66
C LEU A 273 -7.59 -9.76 14.49
N LYS A 274 -8.85 -10.15 14.51
CA LYS A 274 -9.92 -9.69 13.62
C LYS A 274 -10.71 -8.60 14.34
N LEU A 275 -10.82 -7.45 13.69
CA LEU A 275 -11.71 -6.37 14.05
C LEU A 275 -12.82 -6.28 12.98
N ALA A 276 -13.74 -5.32 13.13
CA ALA A 276 -14.88 -5.18 12.24
C ALA A 276 -14.49 -5.07 10.75
N ASP A 277 -13.60 -4.11 10.43
CA ASP A 277 -13.21 -3.72 9.07
C ASP A 277 -11.80 -4.19 8.67
N ARG A 278 -11.05 -4.79 9.60
CA ARG A 278 -9.62 -5.10 9.42
C ARG A 278 -9.16 -6.29 10.23
N TYR A 279 -7.97 -6.76 9.89
CA TYR A 279 -7.14 -7.56 10.75
C TYR A 279 -5.95 -6.73 11.24
N VAL A 280 -5.48 -7.04 12.44
CA VAL A 280 -4.25 -6.51 13.03
C VAL A 280 -3.33 -7.69 13.26
N VAL A 281 -2.22 -7.72 12.52
CA VAL A 281 -1.17 -8.71 12.72
C VAL A 281 -0.13 -8.09 13.67
N GLU A 282 -0.10 -8.58 14.90
CA GLU A 282 0.64 -8.02 16.03
C GLU A 282 2.15 -8.29 15.91
N PRO A 283 3.02 -7.44 16.48
CA PRO A 283 4.46 -7.66 16.46
C PRO A 283 4.86 -8.94 17.19
N TYR A 284 5.95 -9.60 16.76
CA TYR A 284 6.48 -10.79 17.45
C TYR A 284 7.05 -10.45 18.83
N ILE A 285 7.68 -9.29 18.94
CA ILE A 285 8.31 -8.79 20.15
C ILE A 285 7.86 -7.35 20.27
N ALA A 286 7.33 -6.97 21.43
CA ALA A 286 6.64 -5.69 21.63
C ALA A 286 7.19 -4.93 22.85
N GLY A 287 8.52 -4.90 22.99
CA GLY A 287 9.23 -4.36 24.17
C GLY A 287 9.10 -2.85 24.41
N TRP A 288 8.36 -2.12 23.56
CA TRP A 288 8.13 -0.68 23.65
C TRP A 288 6.76 -0.30 24.28
N GLY A 289 6.08 -1.26 24.91
CA GLY A 289 4.81 -1.03 25.59
C GLY A 289 3.58 -1.11 24.70
N TYR A 290 3.66 -1.85 23.58
CA TYR A 290 2.50 -2.15 22.73
C TYR A 290 1.45 -2.95 23.51
N THR A 291 0.18 -2.61 23.32
CA THR A 291 -0.95 -3.35 23.89
C THR A 291 -1.90 -3.81 22.79
N SER A 292 -2.34 -5.07 22.87
CA SER A 292 -3.30 -5.63 21.93
C SER A 292 -4.61 -4.83 21.91
N PRO A 293 -5.19 -4.57 20.72
CA PRO A 293 -6.53 -3.98 20.60
C PRO A 293 -7.56 -4.74 21.44
N ALA A 294 -8.28 -4.02 22.31
CA ALA A 294 -9.21 -4.63 23.27
C ALA A 294 -10.46 -5.24 22.61
N ASP A 295 -10.83 -4.75 21.43
CA ASP A 295 -11.97 -5.18 20.61
C ASP A 295 -11.60 -6.23 19.55
N GLY A 296 -10.34 -6.69 19.52
CA GLY A 296 -9.86 -7.68 18.57
C GLY A 296 -10.20 -9.12 18.97
N GLU A 297 -10.81 -9.88 18.06
CA GLU A 297 -11.05 -11.32 18.22
C GLU A 297 -9.87 -12.12 17.64
N PRO A 298 -9.23 -13.03 18.39
CA PRO A 298 -8.17 -13.88 17.84
C PRO A 298 -8.64 -14.70 16.64
N VAL A 299 -7.84 -14.69 15.56
CA VAL A 299 -8.09 -15.54 14.40
C VAL A 299 -7.74 -17.00 14.75
N PRO A 300 -8.57 -17.99 14.35
CA PRO A 300 -8.27 -19.42 14.52
C PRO A 300 -6.87 -19.83 14.04
N ASP A 301 -6.19 -20.71 14.81
CA ASP A 301 -4.86 -21.21 14.46
C ASP A 301 -4.86 -21.88 13.08
N GLY A 302 -3.89 -21.50 12.25
CA GLY A 302 -3.74 -21.95 10.87
C GLY A 302 -4.67 -21.26 9.85
N GLN A 303 -5.56 -20.35 10.26
CA GLN A 303 -6.41 -19.63 9.32
C GLN A 303 -5.61 -18.57 8.54
N ALA A 304 -5.46 -18.80 7.24
CA ALA A 304 -4.92 -17.82 6.29
C ALA A 304 -6.03 -16.92 5.72
N TYR A 305 -5.67 -15.70 5.32
CA TYR A 305 -6.57 -14.79 4.60
C TYR A 305 -6.17 -14.71 3.12
N ARG A 306 -6.89 -15.44 2.27
CA ARG A 306 -6.57 -15.66 0.86
C ARG A 306 -7.71 -15.29 -0.10
N SER A 307 -7.35 -14.87 -1.30
CA SER A 307 -8.30 -14.37 -2.30
C SER A 307 -9.21 -15.45 -2.88
N ASP A 308 -8.92 -16.73 -2.67
CA ASP A 308 -9.71 -17.88 -3.12
C ASP A 308 -10.64 -18.50 -2.07
N THR A 309 -10.45 -18.18 -0.79
CA THR A 309 -11.20 -18.82 0.31
C THR A 309 -11.85 -17.84 1.27
N ASN A 310 -11.66 -16.53 1.08
CA ASN A 310 -12.28 -15.53 1.95
C ASN A 310 -13.80 -15.42 1.76
N ASP A 311 -14.43 -14.73 2.71
CA ASP A 311 -15.88 -14.56 2.84
C ASP A 311 -16.45 -13.37 2.05
N LEU A 312 -15.61 -12.57 1.40
CA LEU A 312 -16.00 -11.37 0.67
C LEU A 312 -15.67 -11.52 -0.83
N TRP A 313 -16.70 -11.71 -1.65
CA TRP A 313 -16.54 -11.86 -3.10
C TRP A 313 -17.30 -10.78 -3.87
N LEU A 314 -16.66 -10.23 -4.90
CA LEU A 314 -17.30 -9.31 -5.84
C LEU A 314 -17.94 -10.08 -7.00
N SER A 315 -19.18 -9.74 -7.31
CA SER A 315 -19.77 -10.04 -8.61
C SER A 315 -19.29 -9.05 -9.68
N PRO A 316 -19.41 -9.38 -10.98
CA PRO A 316 -19.12 -8.42 -12.05
C PRO A 316 -19.92 -7.12 -11.98
N GLU A 317 -21.15 -7.16 -11.48
CA GLU A 317 -22.02 -5.99 -11.28
C GLU A 317 -21.51 -5.10 -10.16
N GLN A 318 -21.11 -5.70 -9.04
CA GLN A 318 -20.54 -4.95 -7.90
C GLN A 318 -19.24 -4.25 -8.31
N LEU A 319 -18.37 -4.94 -9.06
CA LEU A 319 -17.15 -4.31 -9.56
C LEU A 319 -17.46 -3.17 -10.54
N ARG A 320 -18.43 -3.33 -11.45
CA ARG A 320 -18.85 -2.26 -12.36
C ARG A 320 -19.28 -1.02 -11.59
N ALA A 321 -20.11 -1.17 -10.57
CA ALA A 321 -20.52 -0.07 -9.70
C ALA A 321 -19.31 0.61 -9.00
N MET A 322 -18.32 -0.18 -8.55
CA MET A 322 -17.08 0.37 -7.97
C MET A 322 -16.24 1.15 -8.99
N VAL A 323 -16.21 0.72 -10.26
CA VAL A 323 -15.46 1.41 -11.32
C VAL A 323 -16.18 2.68 -11.76
N GLU A 324 -17.50 2.64 -11.92
CA GLU A 324 -18.34 3.80 -12.27
C GLU A 324 -18.27 4.89 -11.20
N ALA A 325 -18.16 4.54 -9.92
CA ALA A 325 -18.00 5.50 -8.84
C ALA A 325 -16.62 6.21 -8.80
N LEU A 326 -15.65 5.76 -9.62
CA LEU A 326 -14.31 6.35 -9.71
C LEU A 326 -14.12 7.28 -10.91
N ASP A 327 -15.00 7.17 -11.92
CA ASP A 327 -15.01 7.99 -13.13
C ASP A 327 -15.82 9.29 -12.90
#